data_AF-A0A2C9WHK0-F1
#
_entry.id   AF-A0A2C9WHK0-F1
#
_cell.length_a   1.000
_cell.length_b   1.000
_cell.length_c   1.000
_cell.angle_alpha   90.00
_cell.angle_beta   90.00
_cell.angle_gamma   90.00
#
_symmetry.space_group_name_H-M   'P 1'
#
loop_
_entity.id
_entity.type
_entity.pdbx_description
1 polymer ?
#
loop_
_entity_poly.entity_id
_entity_poly.type
_entity_poly.pdbx_seq_one_letter_code
_entity_poly.pdbx_strand_id
1 'polypeptide(L)'
;MMGEDLGVEAKEASVREVAKLLPLPELLQSISSIKADYITRQQANDAQLSTMVAEQVELAQSGLKALASSQKIINQLRENFISIEKYCLECQNLIENHDQIKLLSNARNNLNRTLKDVEGMMSISVEAAEARNSLSDDKEIVNTYERLKALDGKRRFALAAAASHEEEVGRLREYFEDVDRTWENFEKTLWGHIDNFYKLAKDRSEGQNLPKQVKQLNGCLHRQVRRPSLVSAAELGFSNVCNI
;
A
#
# COMPACT_ATOMS: atom_id res chain seq x y z
N MET A 1 -6.55 47.20 56.88
CA MET A 1 -6.99 46.39 58.04
C MET A 1 -6.08 45.19 58.28
N MET A 2 -5.98 44.17 57.39
CA MET A 2 -5.14 42.98 57.68
C MET A 2 -3.61 43.24 57.83
N GLY A 3 -3.04 44.23 57.13
CA GLY A 3 -1.60 44.52 57.22
C GLY A 3 -1.17 45.24 58.50
N GLU A 4 -2.08 45.97 59.15
CA GLU A 4 -1.79 46.68 60.41
C GLU A 4 -1.81 45.70 61.60
N ASP A 5 -2.74 44.74 61.62
CA ASP A 5 -2.81 43.70 62.67
C ASP A 5 -1.58 42.78 62.68
N LEU A 6 -1.07 42.39 61.51
CA LEU A 6 0.16 41.58 61.41
C LEU A 6 1.39 42.31 61.93
N GLY A 7 1.47 43.63 61.73
CA GLY A 7 2.56 44.46 62.23
C GLY A 7 2.55 44.57 63.76
N VAL A 8 1.36 44.66 64.36
CA VAL A 8 1.18 44.68 65.82
C VAL A 8 1.51 43.32 66.42
N GLU A 9 0.99 42.24 65.84
CA GLU A 9 1.25 40.86 66.30
C GLU A 9 2.75 40.49 66.24
N ALA A 10 3.43 40.83 65.13
CA ALA A 10 4.86 40.61 64.98
C ALA A 10 5.67 41.38 66.03
N LYS A 11 5.27 42.61 66.34
CA LYS A 11 5.91 43.44 67.37
C LYS A 11 5.73 42.82 68.76
N GLU A 12 4.52 42.39 69.10
CA GLU A 12 4.25 41.73 70.39
C GLU A 12 4.98 40.39 70.53
N ALA A 13 5.05 39.59 69.45
CA ALA A 13 5.84 38.36 69.42
C ALA A 13 7.34 38.63 69.61
N SER A 14 7.85 39.68 68.96
CA SER A 14 9.25 40.09 69.10
C SER A 14 9.59 40.51 70.53
N VAL A 15 8.70 41.29 71.16
CA VAL A 15 8.86 41.69 72.58
C VAL A 15 8.87 40.46 73.49
N ARG A 16 8.02 39.46 73.25
CA ARG A 16 8.00 38.21 74.01
C ARG A 16 9.32 37.43 73.86
N GLU A 17 9.92 37.39 72.67
CA GLU A 17 11.20 36.71 72.49
C GLU A 17 12.37 37.45 73.14
N VAL A 18 12.42 38.78 73.03
CA VAL A 18 13.44 39.58 73.72
C VAL A 18 13.35 39.38 75.24
N ALA A 19 12.14 39.28 75.79
CA ALA A 19 11.93 39.01 77.21
C ALA A 19 12.47 37.62 77.64
N LYS A 20 12.41 36.60 76.76
CA LYS A 20 12.99 35.27 77.05
C LYS A 20 14.52 35.25 77.03
N LEU A 21 15.15 36.14 76.26
CA LEU A 21 16.61 36.25 76.17
C LEU A 21 17.24 36.99 77.36
N LEU A 22 16.46 37.79 78.10
CA LEU A 22 16.94 38.62 79.22
C LEU A 22 16.17 38.34 80.54
N PRO A 23 16.16 37.11 81.06
CA PRO A 23 15.45 36.77 82.30
C PRO A 23 16.12 37.31 83.58
N LEU A 24 17.43 37.61 83.52
CA LEU A 24 18.23 38.05 84.67
C LEU A 24 19.01 39.35 84.36
N PRO A 25 19.24 40.23 85.35
CA PRO A 25 19.92 41.52 85.14
C PRO A 25 21.37 41.41 84.65
N GLU A 26 22.10 40.34 84.98
CA GLU A 26 23.50 40.18 84.53
C GLU A 26 23.61 40.00 83.01
N LEU A 27 22.55 39.49 82.38
CA LEU A 27 22.49 39.26 80.93
C LEU A 27 22.38 40.56 80.13
N LEU A 28 22.13 41.72 80.76
CA LEU A 28 22.15 43.02 80.10
C LEU A 28 23.51 43.32 79.44
N GLN A 29 24.61 42.75 79.96
CA GLN A 29 25.94 42.89 79.37
C GLN A 29 26.05 42.23 77.98
N SER A 30 25.20 41.25 77.68
CA SER A 30 25.17 40.53 76.40
C SER A 30 24.37 41.22 75.29
N ILE A 31 23.63 42.30 75.61
CA ILE A 31 22.75 43.01 74.66
C ILE A 31 23.50 43.48 73.42
N SER A 32 24.73 43.96 73.58
CA SER A 32 25.56 44.42 72.45
C SER A 32 25.86 43.29 71.47
N SER A 33 26.15 42.09 71.97
CA SER A 33 26.40 40.89 71.18
C SER A 33 25.12 40.36 70.52
N ILE A 34 24.01 40.28 71.27
CA ILE A 34 22.70 39.85 70.74
C ILE A 34 22.25 40.79 69.62
N LYS A 35 22.37 42.11 69.84
CA LYS A 35 22.03 43.11 68.83
C LYS A 35 22.89 42.97 67.57
N ALA A 36 24.18 42.72 67.72
CA ALA A 36 25.07 42.49 66.59
C ALA A 36 24.65 41.25 65.77
N ASP A 37 24.34 40.13 66.42
CA ASP A 37 23.87 38.90 65.75
C ASP A 37 22.55 39.15 65.00
N TYR A 38 21.57 39.82 65.62
CA TYR A 38 20.31 40.15 64.96
C TYR A 38 20.50 41.09 63.76
N ILE A 39 21.41 42.07 63.84
CA ILE A 39 21.74 42.95 62.70
C ILE A 39 22.33 42.12 61.56
N THR A 40 23.27 41.21 61.84
CA THR A 40 23.86 40.33 60.83
C THR A 40 22.81 39.43 60.18
N ARG A 41 21.92 38.83 60.97
CA ARG A 41 20.81 38.00 60.46
C ARG A 41 19.81 38.80 59.63
N GLN A 42 19.47 40.02 60.06
CA GLN A 42 18.59 40.90 59.31
C GLN A 42 19.22 41.26 57.96
N GLN A 43 20.48 41.67 57.94
CA GLN A 43 21.20 41.98 56.70
C GLN A 43 21.28 40.77 55.76
N ALA A 44 21.51 39.57 56.29
CA ALA A 44 21.51 38.34 55.52
C ALA A 44 20.13 38.03 54.93
N ASN A 45 19.06 38.15 55.72
CA ASN A 45 17.69 37.94 55.28
C ASN A 45 17.26 38.98 54.23
N ASP A 46 17.58 40.25 54.43
CA ASP A 46 17.26 41.33 53.48
C ASP A 46 17.97 41.11 52.14
N ALA A 47 19.24 40.70 52.16
CA ALA A 47 19.98 40.34 50.96
C ALA A 47 19.36 39.13 50.25
N GLN A 48 19.02 38.07 50.99
CA GLN A 48 18.38 36.88 50.42
C GLN A 48 17.00 37.19 49.82
N LEU A 49 16.15 37.94 50.53
CA LEU A 49 14.84 38.34 50.05
C LEU A 49 14.94 39.22 48.81
N SER A 50 15.88 40.16 48.79
CA SER A 50 16.13 41.02 47.62
C SER A 50 16.52 40.18 46.39
N THR A 51 17.45 39.23 46.56
CA THR A 51 17.85 38.31 45.49
C THR A 51 16.68 37.44 45.03
N MET A 52 15.95 36.81 45.95
CA MET A 52 14.81 35.95 45.61
C MET A 52 13.71 36.72 44.87
N VAL A 53 13.38 37.94 45.32
CA VAL A 53 12.36 38.77 44.66
C VAL A 53 12.84 39.18 43.27
N ALA A 54 14.11 39.56 43.12
CA ALA A 54 14.68 39.89 41.81
C ALA A 54 14.62 38.70 40.85
N GLU A 55 15.00 37.50 41.29
CA GLU A 55 14.92 36.26 40.50
C GLU A 55 13.47 35.93 40.10
N GLN A 56 12.51 36.05 41.02
CA GLN A 56 11.10 35.79 40.72
C GLN A 56 10.53 36.80 39.71
N VAL A 57 10.91 38.07 39.80
CA VAL A 57 10.51 39.09 38.83
C VAL A 57 11.11 38.80 37.46
N GLU A 58 12.39 38.40 37.39
CA GLU A 58 13.05 38.05 36.14
C GLU A 58 12.39 36.82 35.49
N LEU A 59 12.12 35.77 36.27
CA LEU A 59 11.41 34.57 35.83
C LEU A 59 10.01 34.91 35.30
N ALA A 60 9.25 35.73 36.03
CA ALA A 60 7.92 36.17 35.60
C ALA A 60 7.99 36.99 34.30
N GLN A 61 8.97 37.88 34.17
CA GLN A 61 9.16 38.68 32.97
C GLN A 61 9.55 37.82 31.76
N SER A 62 10.41 36.83 31.96
CA SER A 62 10.77 35.85 30.92
C SER A 62 9.54 35.01 30.50
N GLY A 63 8.76 34.55 31.46
CA GLY A 63 7.50 33.84 31.21
C GLY A 63 6.48 34.68 30.42
N LEU A 64 6.31 35.96 30.77
CA LEU A 64 5.45 36.88 30.03
C LEU A 64 5.91 37.08 28.58
N LYS A 65 7.23 37.21 28.34
CA LYS A 65 7.78 37.31 26.99
C LYS A 65 7.53 36.03 26.18
N ALA A 66 7.72 34.86 26.79
CA ALA A 66 7.44 33.58 26.15
C ALA A 66 5.95 33.46 25.78
N LEU A 67 5.04 33.80 26.70
CA LEU A 67 3.60 33.78 26.44
C LEU A 67 3.19 34.74 25.32
N ALA A 68 3.72 35.97 25.31
CA ALA A 68 3.45 36.93 24.25
C ALA A 68 3.94 36.42 22.88
N SER A 69 5.10 35.76 22.83
CA SER A 69 5.62 35.11 21.62
C SER A 69 4.72 33.96 21.17
N SER A 70 4.32 33.07 22.08
CA SER A 70 3.40 31.97 21.79
C SER A 70 2.06 32.47 21.26
N GLN A 71 1.50 33.53 21.83
CA GLN A 71 0.25 34.13 21.35
C GLN A 71 0.39 34.63 19.90
N LYS A 72 1.51 35.27 19.56
CA LYS A 72 1.79 35.70 18.18
C LYS A 72 1.85 34.52 17.22
N ILE A 73 2.55 33.45 17.60
CA ILE A 73 2.68 32.23 16.78
C ILE A 73 1.31 31.58 16.58
N ILE A 74 0.49 31.49 17.63
CA ILE A 74 -0.87 30.93 17.55
C ILE A 74 -1.73 31.74 16.57
N ASN A 75 -1.67 33.07 16.62
CA ASN A 75 -2.42 33.90 15.69
C ASN A 75 -1.98 33.68 14.23
N GLN A 76 -0.68 33.64 13.98
CA GLN A 76 -0.14 33.31 12.65
C GLN A 76 -0.56 31.91 12.18
N LEU A 77 -0.58 30.93 13.08
CA LEU A 77 -1.04 29.59 12.77
C LEU A 77 -2.52 29.58 12.35
N ARG A 78 -3.37 30.35 13.03
CA ARG A 78 -4.80 30.48 12.67
C ARG A 78 -4.97 31.12 11.30
N GLU A 79 -4.20 32.16 10.98
CA GLU A 79 -4.20 32.79 9.65
C GLU A 79 -3.75 31.82 8.55
N ASN A 80 -2.73 31.00 8.84
CA ASN A 80 -2.26 29.96 7.92
C ASN A 80 -3.34 28.89 7.69
N PHE A 81 -4.05 28.44 8.73
CA PHE A 81 -5.15 27.48 8.56
C PHE A 81 -6.28 28.03 7.68
N ILE A 82 -6.67 29.30 7.86
CA ILE A 82 -7.67 29.96 7.00
C ILE A 82 -7.19 29.98 5.55
N SER A 83 -5.91 30.27 5.32
CA SER A 83 -5.31 30.29 3.98
C SER A 83 -5.29 28.90 3.34
N ILE A 84 -4.96 27.86 4.11
CA ILE A 84 -4.98 26.46 3.65
C ILE A 84 -6.40 26.06 3.23
N GLU A 85 -7.41 26.33 4.07
CA GLU A 85 -8.80 26.01 3.74
C GLU A 85 -9.24 26.71 2.44
N LYS A 86 -8.88 27.98 2.28
CA LYS A 86 -9.14 28.73 1.06
C LYS A 86 -8.49 28.07 -0.16
N TYR A 87 -7.21 27.71 -0.08
CA TYR A 87 -6.52 27.05 -1.20
C TYR A 87 -7.10 25.67 -1.51
N CYS A 88 -7.48 24.88 -0.50
CA CYS A 88 -8.13 23.60 -0.71
C CYS A 88 -9.46 23.76 -1.46
N LEU A 89 -10.26 24.79 -1.14
CA LEU A 89 -11.50 25.08 -1.85
C LEU A 89 -11.25 25.55 -3.29
N GLU A 90 -10.25 26.41 -3.50
CA GLU A 90 -9.85 26.85 -4.83
C GLU A 90 -9.36 25.66 -5.69
N CYS A 91 -8.59 24.74 -5.11
CA CYS A 91 -8.14 23.52 -5.80
C CYS A 91 -9.29 22.56 -6.15
N GLN A 92 -10.36 22.49 -5.34
CA GLN A 92 -11.56 21.70 -5.69
C GLN A 92 -12.24 22.25 -6.95
N ASN A 93 -12.17 23.57 -7.18
CA ASN A 93 -12.73 24.22 -8.36
C ASN A 93 -11.73 24.31 -9.53
N LEU A 94 -10.44 23.96 -9.33
CA LEU A 94 -9.39 24.09 -10.33
C LEU A 94 -9.52 23.06 -11.46
N ILE A 95 -10.08 21.89 -11.17
CA ILE A 95 -10.43 20.89 -12.18
C ILE A 95 -11.94 21.02 -12.45
N GLU A 96 -12.31 22.00 -13.27
CA GLU A 96 -13.66 22.08 -13.81
C GLU A 96 -14.05 20.72 -14.41
N ASN A 97 -15.24 20.24 -14.07
CA ASN A 97 -15.80 18.99 -14.57
C ASN A 97 -15.01 17.71 -14.18
N HIS A 98 -14.32 17.67 -13.03
CA HIS A 98 -13.65 16.44 -12.54
C HIS A 98 -14.56 15.20 -12.56
N ASP A 99 -15.83 15.35 -12.19
CA ASP A 99 -16.82 14.27 -12.25
C ASP A 99 -17.05 13.79 -13.69
N GLN A 100 -17.09 14.70 -14.67
CA GLN A 100 -17.23 14.34 -16.08
C GLN A 100 -15.97 13.65 -16.60
N ILE A 101 -14.77 14.10 -16.19
CA ILE A 101 -13.50 13.43 -16.53
C ILE A 101 -13.48 12.01 -15.96
N LYS A 102 -13.95 11.83 -14.72
CA LYS A 102 -14.05 10.51 -14.09
C LYS A 102 -15.04 9.60 -14.82
N LEU A 103 -16.22 10.12 -15.17
CA LEU A 103 -17.21 9.40 -15.96
C LEU A 103 -16.66 9.01 -17.33
N LEU A 104 -15.97 9.93 -18.01
CA LEU A 104 -15.35 9.67 -19.31
C LEU A 104 -14.23 8.62 -19.20
N SER A 105 -13.39 8.70 -18.16
CA SER A 105 -12.33 7.72 -17.90
C SER A 105 -12.91 6.33 -17.65
N ASN A 106 -13.96 6.23 -16.83
CA ASN A 106 -14.66 4.98 -16.59
C ASN A 106 -15.29 4.42 -17.87
N ALA A 107 -15.95 5.27 -18.66
CA ALA A 107 -16.52 4.87 -19.95
C ALA A 107 -15.44 4.35 -20.90
N ARG A 108 -14.30 5.06 -21.01
CA ARG A 108 -13.15 4.64 -21.83
C ARG A 108 -12.59 3.30 -21.36
N ASN A 109 -12.41 3.09 -20.06
CA ASN A 109 -11.86 1.86 -19.51
C ASN A 109 -12.78 0.67 -19.75
N ASN A 110 -14.09 0.86 -19.54
CA ASN A 110 -15.09 -0.17 -19.83
C ASN A 110 -15.11 -0.51 -21.33
N LEU A 111 -15.11 0.50 -22.20
CA LEU A 111 -15.08 0.30 -23.65
C LEU A 111 -13.81 -0.46 -24.09
N ASN A 112 -12.64 -0.08 -23.57
CA ASN A 112 -11.39 -0.78 -23.86
C ASN A 112 -11.41 -2.23 -23.42
N ARG A 113 -12.07 -2.54 -22.30
CA ARG A 113 -12.25 -3.92 -21.85
C ARG A 113 -13.15 -4.70 -22.81
N THR A 114 -14.32 -4.15 -23.16
CA THR A 114 -15.22 -4.76 -24.14
C THR A 114 -14.54 -5.00 -25.49
N LEU A 115 -13.74 -4.04 -25.97
CA LEU A 115 -12.99 -4.19 -27.23
C LEU A 115 -12.01 -5.35 -27.17
N LYS A 116 -11.26 -5.50 -26.06
CA LYS A 116 -10.36 -6.64 -25.86
C LYS A 116 -11.11 -7.97 -25.79
N ASP A 117 -12.28 -7.99 -25.13
CA ASP A 117 -13.11 -9.20 -25.05
C ASP A 117 -13.60 -9.60 -26.45
N VAL A 118 -14.05 -8.64 -27.27
CA VAL A 118 -14.49 -8.87 -28.66
C VAL A 118 -13.33 -9.33 -29.55
N GLU A 119 -12.16 -8.67 -29.47
CA GLU A 119 -10.97 -9.07 -30.22
C GLU A 119 -10.53 -10.50 -29.85
N GLY A 120 -10.54 -10.80 -28.55
CA GLY A 120 -10.31 -12.14 -28.02
C GLY A 120 -11.29 -13.15 -28.60
N MET A 121 -12.58 -12.83 -28.65
CA MET A 121 -13.59 -13.71 -29.25
C MET A 121 -13.34 -13.91 -30.75
N MET A 122 -13.11 -12.85 -31.52
CA MET A 122 -12.85 -12.96 -32.97
C MET A 122 -11.59 -13.79 -33.30
N SER A 123 -10.57 -13.79 -32.43
CA SER A 123 -9.37 -14.60 -32.62
C SER A 123 -9.65 -16.11 -32.57
N ILE A 124 -10.66 -16.54 -31.81
CA ILE A 124 -10.95 -17.95 -31.55
C ILE A 124 -11.31 -18.70 -32.82
N SER A 125 -12.16 -18.14 -33.67
CA SER A 125 -12.53 -18.78 -34.94
C SER A 125 -11.35 -18.92 -35.91
N VAL A 126 -10.43 -17.95 -35.91
CA VAL A 126 -9.24 -17.98 -36.78
C VAL A 126 -8.26 -19.04 -36.28
N GLU A 127 -7.94 -19.01 -34.99
CA GLU A 127 -7.04 -19.97 -34.34
C GLU A 127 -7.57 -21.41 -34.40
N ALA A 128 -8.89 -21.60 -34.28
CA ALA A 128 -9.54 -22.92 -34.43
C ALA A 128 -9.39 -23.47 -35.85
N ALA A 129 -9.58 -22.62 -36.87
CA ALA A 129 -9.39 -23.00 -38.26
C ALA A 129 -7.92 -23.33 -38.56
N GLU A 130 -6.97 -22.55 -38.03
CA GLU A 130 -5.54 -22.83 -38.16
C GLU A 130 -5.16 -24.15 -37.49
N ALA A 131 -5.63 -24.40 -36.27
CA ALA A 131 -5.40 -25.67 -35.57
C ALA A 131 -5.93 -26.86 -36.37
N ARG A 132 -7.14 -26.73 -36.94
CA ARG A 132 -7.73 -27.76 -37.81
C ARG A 132 -6.88 -28.03 -39.04
N ASN A 133 -6.43 -26.99 -39.73
CA ASN A 133 -5.62 -27.15 -40.94
C ASN A 133 -4.26 -27.81 -40.62
N SER A 134 -3.67 -27.49 -39.47
CA SER A 134 -2.41 -28.08 -39.00
C SER A 134 -2.49 -29.57 -38.67
N LEU A 135 -3.68 -30.13 -38.42
CA LEU A 135 -3.85 -31.58 -38.19
C LEU A 135 -3.49 -32.46 -39.39
N SER A 136 -3.35 -31.88 -40.58
CA SER A 136 -2.95 -32.63 -41.79
C SER A 136 -1.44 -32.91 -41.87
N ASP A 137 -0.61 -32.23 -41.06
CA ASP A 137 0.84 -32.45 -40.99
C ASP A 137 1.22 -33.12 -39.67
N ASP A 138 1.67 -34.38 -39.73
CA ASP A 138 2.16 -35.15 -38.59
C ASP A 138 3.27 -34.44 -37.80
N LYS A 139 3.99 -33.48 -38.44
CA LYS A 139 5.04 -32.69 -37.79
C LYS A 139 4.51 -31.51 -36.96
N GLU A 140 3.22 -31.21 -37.03
CA GLU A 140 2.59 -30.08 -36.36
C GLU A 140 1.68 -30.52 -35.20
N ILE A 141 1.60 -31.82 -34.89
CA ILE A 141 0.74 -32.38 -33.83
C ILE A 141 0.98 -31.70 -32.48
N VAL A 142 2.25 -31.48 -32.09
CA VAL A 142 2.58 -30.83 -30.80
C VAL A 142 2.14 -29.36 -30.77
N ASN A 143 2.40 -28.61 -31.84
CA ASN A 143 2.00 -27.21 -31.95
C ASN A 143 0.47 -27.08 -31.99
N THR A 144 -0.21 -28.03 -32.62
CA THR A 144 -1.68 -28.09 -32.70
C THR A 144 -2.28 -28.33 -31.31
N TYR A 145 -1.69 -29.21 -30.51
CA TYR A 145 -2.09 -29.40 -29.12
C TYR A 145 -1.93 -28.13 -28.27
N GLU A 146 -0.81 -27.41 -28.40
CA GLU A 146 -0.60 -26.16 -27.67
C GLU A 146 -1.64 -25.09 -28.04
N ARG A 147 -1.93 -24.94 -29.34
CA ARG A 147 -2.98 -24.02 -29.84
C ARG A 147 -4.36 -24.39 -29.32
N LEU A 148 -4.73 -25.67 -29.38
CA LEU A 148 -6.02 -26.14 -28.90
C LEU A 148 -6.15 -25.98 -27.37
N LYS A 149 -5.07 -26.18 -26.61
CA LYS A 149 -5.05 -25.92 -25.17
C LYS A 149 -5.23 -24.44 -24.85
N ALA A 150 -4.64 -23.54 -25.63
CA ALA A 150 -4.86 -22.10 -25.49
C ALA A 150 -6.33 -21.72 -25.77
N LEU A 151 -6.94 -22.33 -26.80
CA LEU A 151 -8.36 -22.16 -27.12
C LEU A 151 -9.29 -22.69 -26.01
N ASP A 152 -8.96 -23.83 -25.39
CA ASP A 152 -9.70 -24.34 -24.23
C ASP A 152 -9.60 -23.39 -23.02
N GLY A 153 -8.42 -22.78 -22.81
CA GLY A 153 -8.24 -21.73 -21.82
C GLY A 153 -9.17 -20.53 -22.06
N LYS A 154 -9.23 -20.03 -23.30
CA LYS A 154 -10.14 -18.93 -23.70
C LYS A 154 -11.61 -19.33 -23.51
N ARG A 155 -11.99 -20.55 -23.85
CA ARG A 155 -13.35 -21.09 -23.65
C ARG A 155 -13.75 -21.08 -22.18
N ARG A 156 -12.90 -21.61 -21.31
CA ARG A 156 -13.19 -21.68 -19.86
C ARG A 156 -13.35 -20.28 -19.27
N PHE A 157 -12.53 -19.34 -19.70
CA PHE A 157 -12.65 -17.95 -19.27
C PHE A 157 -13.96 -17.30 -19.74
N ALA A 158 -14.32 -17.46 -21.02
CA ALA A 158 -15.55 -16.92 -21.58
C ALA A 158 -16.81 -17.50 -20.90
N LEU A 159 -16.85 -18.83 -20.68
CA LEU A 159 -17.96 -19.49 -19.99
C LEU A 159 -18.06 -19.10 -18.52
N ALA A 160 -16.94 -18.87 -17.84
CA ALA A 160 -16.94 -18.37 -16.47
C ALA A 160 -17.47 -16.92 -16.38
N ALA A 161 -17.12 -16.07 -17.35
CA ALA A 161 -17.61 -14.69 -17.43
C ALA A 161 -19.13 -14.63 -17.66
N ALA A 162 -19.66 -15.53 -18.48
CA ALA A 162 -21.10 -15.62 -18.77
C ALA A 162 -21.88 -16.51 -17.78
N ALA A 163 -21.24 -17.07 -16.74
CA ALA A 163 -21.85 -18.09 -15.87
C ALA A 163 -23.17 -17.66 -15.20
N SER A 164 -23.40 -16.35 -15.06
CA SER A 164 -24.64 -15.81 -14.49
C SER A 164 -25.78 -15.66 -15.50
N HIS A 165 -25.55 -15.90 -16.80
CA HIS A 165 -26.51 -15.67 -17.89
C HIS A 165 -26.63 -16.96 -18.75
N GLU A 166 -27.59 -17.82 -18.41
CA GLU A 166 -27.72 -19.16 -19.02
C GLU A 166 -27.88 -19.14 -20.55
N GLU A 167 -28.61 -18.17 -21.09
CA GLU A 167 -28.81 -18.03 -22.54
C GLU A 167 -27.51 -17.67 -23.28
N GLU A 168 -26.63 -16.87 -22.65
CA GLU A 168 -25.34 -16.49 -23.22
C GLU A 168 -24.35 -17.65 -23.15
N VAL A 169 -24.41 -18.45 -22.08
CA VAL A 169 -23.65 -19.71 -21.97
C VAL A 169 -24.02 -20.67 -23.09
N GLY A 170 -25.31 -20.80 -23.44
CA GLY A 170 -25.77 -21.62 -24.56
C GLY A 170 -25.15 -21.18 -25.89
N ARG A 171 -25.26 -19.88 -26.22
CA ARG A 171 -24.69 -19.29 -27.44
C ARG A 171 -23.16 -19.40 -27.50
N LEU A 172 -22.47 -19.24 -26.37
CA LEU A 172 -21.03 -19.44 -26.31
C LEU A 172 -20.66 -20.90 -26.57
N ARG A 173 -21.42 -21.88 -26.06
CA ARG A 173 -21.14 -23.31 -26.36
C ARG A 173 -21.26 -23.60 -27.85
N GLU A 174 -22.27 -23.05 -28.52
CA GLU A 174 -22.42 -23.15 -29.98
C GLU A 174 -21.22 -22.50 -30.70
N TYR A 175 -20.78 -21.32 -30.24
CA TYR A 175 -19.62 -20.63 -30.80
C TYR A 175 -18.32 -21.46 -30.71
N PHE A 176 -18.15 -22.22 -29.64
CA PHE A 176 -16.98 -23.10 -29.44
C PHE A 176 -17.10 -24.49 -30.08
N GLU A 177 -18.21 -24.81 -30.75
CA GLU A 177 -18.41 -26.14 -31.35
C GLU A 177 -17.31 -26.49 -32.37
N ASP A 178 -16.79 -25.50 -33.10
CA ASP A 178 -15.72 -25.70 -34.06
C ASP A 178 -14.39 -26.14 -33.41
N VAL A 179 -14.14 -25.65 -32.18
CA VAL A 179 -13.00 -26.06 -31.34
C VAL A 179 -13.21 -27.49 -30.86
N ASP A 180 -14.42 -27.83 -30.39
CA ASP A 180 -14.75 -29.18 -29.92
C ASP A 180 -14.55 -30.22 -31.03
N ARG A 181 -15.06 -29.96 -32.23
CA ARG A 181 -14.85 -30.83 -33.41
C ARG A 181 -13.38 -30.99 -33.76
N THR A 182 -12.59 -29.93 -33.60
CA THR A 182 -11.15 -29.98 -33.89
C THR A 182 -10.40 -30.79 -32.83
N TRP A 183 -10.83 -30.71 -31.57
CA TRP A 183 -10.31 -31.54 -30.48
C TRP A 183 -10.60 -33.03 -30.71
N GLU A 184 -11.83 -33.39 -31.10
CA GLU A 184 -12.17 -34.77 -31.45
C GLU A 184 -11.34 -35.31 -32.61
N ASN A 185 -11.09 -34.49 -33.64
CA ASN A 185 -10.26 -34.87 -34.77
C ASN A 185 -8.80 -35.05 -34.36
N PHE A 186 -8.27 -34.18 -33.51
CA PHE A 186 -6.94 -34.32 -32.94
C PHE A 186 -6.78 -35.64 -32.17
N GLU A 187 -7.75 -35.98 -31.31
CA GLU A 187 -7.74 -37.25 -30.58
C GLU A 187 -7.79 -38.45 -31.52
N LYS A 188 -8.63 -38.43 -32.55
CA LYS A 188 -8.67 -39.49 -33.58
C LYS A 188 -7.33 -39.65 -34.29
N THR A 189 -6.69 -38.55 -34.66
CA THR A 189 -5.36 -38.56 -35.30
C THR A 189 -4.31 -39.15 -34.36
N LEU A 190 -4.27 -38.72 -33.10
CA LEU A 190 -3.37 -39.27 -32.09
C LEU A 190 -3.56 -40.78 -31.89
N TRP A 191 -4.81 -41.23 -31.70
CA TRP A 191 -5.11 -42.64 -31.56
C TRP A 191 -4.77 -43.44 -32.82
N GLY A 192 -5.00 -42.86 -34.00
CA GLY A 192 -4.56 -43.44 -35.27
C GLY A 192 -3.05 -43.65 -35.32
N HIS A 193 -2.25 -42.67 -34.88
CA HIS A 193 -0.81 -42.85 -34.78
C HIS A 193 -0.44 -43.94 -33.77
N ILE A 194 -1.03 -43.95 -32.58
CA ILE A 194 -0.76 -44.95 -31.54
C ILE A 194 -1.09 -46.37 -32.03
N ASP A 195 -2.25 -46.57 -32.69
CA ASP A 195 -2.66 -47.85 -33.25
C ASP A 195 -1.74 -48.30 -34.39
N ASN A 196 -1.32 -47.37 -35.26
CA ASN A 196 -0.32 -47.64 -36.30
C ASN A 196 1.02 -48.06 -35.70
N PHE A 197 1.49 -47.40 -34.63
CA PHE A 197 2.69 -47.82 -33.91
C PHE A 197 2.54 -49.19 -33.27
N TYR A 198 1.39 -49.47 -32.66
CA TYR A 198 1.10 -50.75 -32.04
C TYR A 198 1.09 -51.88 -33.08
N LYS A 199 0.47 -51.68 -34.25
CA LYS A 199 0.50 -52.61 -35.38
C LYS A 199 1.91 -52.83 -35.91
N LEU A 200 2.69 -51.75 -36.12
CA LEU A 200 4.09 -51.84 -36.53
C LEU A 200 4.99 -52.55 -35.50
N ALA A 201 4.64 -52.49 -34.22
CA ALA A 201 5.32 -53.21 -33.16
C ALA A 201 4.89 -54.69 -33.10
N LYS A 202 3.62 -55.00 -33.39
CA LYS A 202 3.03 -56.34 -33.37
C LYS A 202 3.43 -57.18 -34.59
N ASP A 203 3.38 -56.62 -35.80
CA ASP A 203 3.79 -57.30 -37.05
C ASP A 203 5.31 -57.59 -37.10
N ARG A 204 6.07 -57.03 -36.16
CA ARG A 204 7.53 -57.17 -36.04
C ARG A 204 7.97 -58.38 -35.19
N SER A 205 7.05 -59.18 -34.65
CA SER A 205 7.43 -60.49 -34.06
C SER A 205 8.10 -61.43 -35.07
N GLU A 206 8.13 -61.10 -36.38
CA GLU A 206 8.72 -61.94 -37.43
C GLU A 206 9.83 -61.29 -38.30
N GLY A 207 10.37 -60.08 -38.01
CA GLY A 207 11.41 -59.52 -38.90
C GLY A 207 12.23 -58.33 -38.38
N GLN A 208 13.55 -58.52 -38.31
CA GLN A 208 14.57 -57.52 -37.94
C GLN A 208 14.60 -56.33 -38.91
N ASN A 209 14.43 -55.09 -38.41
CA ASN A 209 15.00 -53.83 -38.95
C ASN A 209 14.43 -52.61 -38.18
N LEU A 210 14.90 -52.34 -36.96
CA LEU A 210 14.44 -51.21 -36.13
C LEU A 210 15.18 -49.85 -36.34
N PRO A 211 16.44 -49.74 -36.79
CA PRO A 211 17.21 -48.55 -36.43
C PRO A 211 16.96 -47.27 -37.24
N LYS A 212 16.32 -47.29 -38.41
CA LYS A 212 16.22 -46.09 -39.27
C LYS A 212 14.93 -45.28 -39.07
N GLN A 213 13.77 -45.90 -39.17
CA GLN A 213 12.48 -45.18 -39.06
C GLN A 213 12.15 -44.78 -37.63
N VAL A 214 12.40 -45.63 -36.63
CA VAL A 214 12.19 -45.29 -35.21
C VAL A 214 13.13 -44.17 -34.76
N LYS A 215 14.39 -44.15 -35.23
CA LYS A 215 15.30 -43.01 -34.99
C LYS A 215 14.82 -41.73 -35.67
N GLN A 216 14.26 -41.82 -36.87
CA GLN A 216 13.80 -40.65 -37.62
C GLN A 216 12.57 -40.01 -36.98
N LEU A 217 11.70 -40.84 -36.40
CA LEU A 217 10.46 -40.41 -35.75
C LEU A 217 10.69 -39.97 -34.29
N ASN A 218 11.50 -40.70 -33.51
CA ASN A 218 12.02 -40.18 -32.23
C ASN A 218 12.84 -38.92 -32.43
N GLY A 219 13.57 -38.79 -33.54
CA GLY A 219 14.29 -37.58 -33.92
C GLY A 219 13.39 -36.42 -34.36
N CYS A 220 12.14 -36.66 -34.78
CA CYS A 220 11.14 -35.60 -34.99
C CYS A 220 10.53 -35.15 -33.67
N LEU A 221 10.11 -36.10 -32.82
CA LEU A 221 9.60 -35.82 -31.47
C LEU A 221 10.64 -35.09 -30.60
N HIS A 222 11.89 -35.57 -30.55
CA HIS A 222 12.96 -34.87 -29.81
C HIS A 222 13.29 -33.49 -30.38
N ARG A 223 13.14 -33.27 -31.69
CA ARG A 223 13.37 -31.94 -32.30
C ARG A 223 12.22 -30.98 -32.01
N GLN A 224 10.99 -31.46 -31.93
CA GLN A 224 9.82 -30.66 -31.56
C GLN A 224 9.86 -30.28 -30.07
N VAL A 225 10.12 -31.24 -29.18
CA VAL A 225 10.23 -30.99 -27.72
C VAL A 225 11.39 -30.04 -27.37
N ARG A 226 12.44 -29.99 -28.20
CA ARG A 226 13.63 -29.14 -27.98
C ARG A 226 13.57 -27.78 -28.66
N ARG A 227 12.55 -27.48 -29.47
CA ARG A 227 12.35 -26.11 -29.95
C ARG A 227 11.86 -25.29 -28.74
N PRO A 228 12.59 -24.25 -28.30
CA PRO A 228 12.08 -23.38 -27.26
C PRO A 228 10.77 -22.78 -27.78
N SER A 229 9.68 -23.02 -27.07
CA SER A 229 8.42 -22.32 -27.25
C SER A 229 8.71 -20.83 -27.20
N LEU A 230 8.47 -20.10 -28.28
CA LEU A 230 8.54 -18.63 -28.33
C LEU A 230 7.40 -17.97 -27.51
N VAL A 231 6.85 -18.67 -26.52
CA VAL A 231 5.72 -18.27 -25.69
C VAL A 231 6.17 -18.11 -24.23
N SER A 232 7.30 -17.42 -24.01
CA SER A 232 7.75 -17.08 -22.64
C SER A 232 8.02 -15.59 -22.43
N ALA A 233 7.51 -14.72 -23.31
CA ALA A 233 7.67 -13.26 -23.15
C ALA A 233 6.36 -12.50 -22.90
N ALA A 234 5.19 -13.11 -23.08
CA ALA A 234 3.90 -12.40 -22.93
C ALA A 234 3.21 -12.60 -21.56
N GLU A 235 3.63 -13.59 -20.76
CA GLU A 235 2.95 -13.92 -19.49
C GLU A 235 3.52 -13.22 -18.24
N LEU A 236 4.52 -12.34 -18.38
CA LEU A 236 5.04 -11.51 -17.26
C LEU A 236 4.70 -10.01 -17.39
N GLY A 237 3.66 -9.67 -18.16
CA GLY A 237 3.19 -8.29 -18.35
C GLY A 237 2.06 -7.82 -17.42
N PHE A 238 1.62 -8.64 -16.45
CA PHE A 238 0.57 -8.27 -15.49
C PHE A 238 1.14 -7.95 -14.11
N SER A 239 1.96 -6.91 -14.01
CA SER A 239 2.11 -6.16 -12.76
C SER A 239 2.78 -4.82 -13.03
N ASN A 240 1.96 -3.80 -13.30
CA ASN A 240 2.17 -2.39 -12.95
C ASN A 240 1.33 -1.54 -13.90
N VAL A 241 0.14 -1.10 -13.47
CA VAL A 241 -0.25 0.32 -13.45
C VAL A 241 -1.40 0.46 -12.43
N CYS A 242 -1.04 0.52 -11.14
CA CYS A 242 -1.64 1.52 -10.26
C CYS A 242 -0.67 2.68 -10.26
N ASN A 243 -1.00 3.76 -10.97
CA ASN A 243 -0.77 5.13 -10.50
C ASN A 243 -1.33 6.12 -11.54
N ILE A 244 -2.08 7.09 -10.98
CA ILE A 244 -2.78 8.24 -11.58
C ILE A 244 -4.17 7.91 -12.11
#